data_AF-A0A535QLF2-F1
#
_entry.id   AF-A0A535QLF2-F1
#
_cell.length_a   1.000
_cell.length_b   1.000
_cell.length_c   1.000
_cell.angle_alpha   90.00
_cell.angle_beta   90.00
_cell.angle_gamma   90.00
#
_symmetry.space_group_name_H-M   'P 1'
#
loop_
_entity.id
_entity.type
_entity.pdbx_description
1 polymer ?
#
loop_
_entity_poly.entity_id
_entity_poly.type
_entity_poly.pdbx_seq_one_letter_code
_entity_poly.pdbx_strand_id
1 'polypeptide(L)'
;MDESIPFHDQLLATKFFVPSSPHPLIARPQLTTLLNQGLRRKLTLIAAPAGFGKTTLLSTWVHSFPKENPDTPRVAWVSLDEEDNEPVLFWNYALTALDTRQPGLCAPLLAYLHMQQASMPPLRYVLQALINILTSRTEQFLLVLDDYHVISRPEVHHSLIYLLEHLPLQLHLMLATRADPPLPLSLLRARGEVLEVRTNQLRCSPEEVMTFFKEVMGVQLPTDIIQDATARTEGWLVGLQLLGLSLQGDTAPTNLLDEVSGSQRYILDYLVEEVLRRQPSAVQTFLLRTSILERLSASLCDALLEQTNSQELLEFLERANVFVVPLDGRRRWYRYHALFAEALRLRLEQTEGEAVSTLHQRASHWFAEQGFLNEATRHAISAGDWPRAADLIEQESAFIWGSNEHALVRRWLERIPVEVIRSRPRLCLVYAKTLFMVAPYATIQPWLRDAERALRAMTVQTPTNETSDPGALPPSERAEWEN
;
A
#
# COMPACT_ATOMS: atom_id res chain seq x y z
N MET A 1 5.81 -52.23 -30.18
CA MET A 1 5.42 -51.74 -28.85
C MET A 1 6.67 -51.16 -28.23
N ASP A 2 6.82 -49.85 -28.35
CA ASP A 2 7.38 -49.05 -27.26
C ASP A 2 6.70 -47.69 -27.36
N GLU A 3 5.47 -47.68 -26.82
CA GLU A 3 4.69 -46.49 -26.56
C GLU A 3 5.21 -45.87 -25.28
N SER A 4 6.11 -44.89 -25.39
CA SER A 4 6.35 -43.93 -24.31
C SER A 4 7.04 -42.66 -24.85
N ILE A 5 6.36 -41.94 -25.73
CA ILE A 5 6.53 -40.49 -25.81
C ILE A 5 5.15 -39.93 -25.44
N PRO A 6 5.02 -39.28 -24.29
CA PRO A 6 4.71 -37.85 -24.41
C PRO A 6 5.23 -36.97 -23.25
N PHE A 7 5.67 -35.75 -23.58
CA PHE A 7 5.84 -34.59 -22.67
C PHE A 7 7.15 -34.35 -21.89
N HIS A 8 8.24 -35.12 -22.05
CA HIS A 8 9.47 -34.84 -21.28
C HIS A 8 10.29 -33.61 -21.70
N ASP A 9 10.00 -32.96 -22.84
CA ASP A 9 10.70 -31.78 -23.35
C ASP A 9 9.76 -30.77 -24.03
N GLN A 10 8.81 -30.19 -23.29
CA GLN A 10 8.00 -29.09 -23.82
C GLN A 10 8.01 -27.91 -22.86
N LEU A 11 9.13 -27.18 -22.84
CA LEU A 11 9.15 -25.82 -22.32
C LEU A 11 8.06 -25.01 -23.03
N LEU A 12 7.31 -24.23 -22.26
CA LEU A 12 6.21 -23.46 -22.81
C LEU A 12 6.77 -22.28 -23.62
N ALA A 13 6.69 -22.37 -24.95
CA ALA A 13 7.29 -21.39 -25.86
C ALA A 13 6.77 -19.96 -25.63
N THR A 14 5.53 -19.80 -25.14
CA THR A 14 4.94 -18.49 -24.87
C THR A 14 5.67 -17.72 -23.76
N LYS A 15 6.39 -18.41 -22.87
CA LYS A 15 7.22 -17.77 -21.83
C LYS A 15 8.42 -17.01 -22.40
N PHE A 16 8.82 -17.29 -23.65
CA PHE A 16 9.96 -16.64 -24.31
C PHE A 16 9.60 -15.39 -25.13
N PHE A 17 8.30 -15.11 -25.30
CA PHE A 17 7.85 -13.94 -26.05
C PHE A 17 7.81 -12.70 -25.16
N VAL A 18 8.32 -11.60 -25.70
CA VAL A 18 8.13 -10.28 -25.10
C VAL A 18 6.64 -9.94 -25.21
N PRO A 19 5.94 -9.68 -24.08
CA PRO A 19 4.50 -9.42 -24.13
C PRO A 19 4.17 -8.19 -24.98
N SER A 20 3.25 -8.33 -25.92
CA SER A 20 2.73 -7.21 -26.71
C SER A 20 1.41 -6.74 -26.13
N SER A 21 1.25 -5.43 -25.95
CA SER A 21 -0.06 -4.87 -25.58
C SER A 21 -0.91 -4.70 -26.83
N PRO A 22 -2.14 -5.26 -26.87
CA PRO A 22 -3.10 -4.96 -27.94
C PRO A 22 -3.73 -3.57 -27.77
N HIS A 23 -3.58 -2.94 -26.60
CA HIS A 23 -4.16 -1.64 -26.28
C HIS A 23 -3.13 -0.51 -26.41
N PRO A 24 -3.57 0.70 -26.77
CA PRO A 24 -2.72 1.89 -26.74
C PRO A 24 -2.09 2.07 -25.37
N LEU A 25 -0.80 2.39 -25.36
CA LEU A 25 -0.01 2.60 -24.15
C LEU A 25 0.43 4.05 -24.07
N ILE A 26 0.48 4.59 -22.87
CA ILE A 26 1.08 5.91 -22.63
C ILE A 26 2.60 5.84 -22.73
N ALA A 27 3.20 6.85 -23.35
CA ALA A 27 4.64 7.00 -23.38
C ALA A 27 5.18 7.41 -22.00
N ARG A 28 6.24 6.74 -21.52
CA ARG A 28 6.89 7.03 -20.24
C ARG A 28 8.39 7.30 -20.42
N PRO A 29 8.78 8.40 -21.09
CA PRO A 29 10.15 8.62 -21.55
C PRO A 29 11.17 8.67 -20.42
N GLN A 30 10.80 9.20 -19.25
CA GLN A 30 11.69 9.26 -18.08
C GLN A 30 12.09 7.85 -17.59
N LEU A 31 11.15 6.91 -17.58
CA LEU A 31 11.42 5.51 -17.21
C LEU A 31 12.26 4.80 -18.27
N THR A 32 12.00 5.06 -19.55
CA THR A 32 12.83 4.54 -20.66
C THR A 32 14.28 5.04 -20.53
N THR A 33 14.49 6.33 -20.26
CA THR A 33 15.83 6.88 -20.01
C THR A 33 16.49 6.21 -18.81
N LEU A 34 15.74 5.96 -17.73
CA LEU A 34 16.24 5.28 -16.54
C LEU A 34 16.70 3.84 -16.86
N LEU A 35 15.90 3.06 -17.60
CA LEU A 35 16.26 1.70 -18.02
C LEU A 35 17.49 1.68 -18.93
N ASN A 36 17.62 2.65 -19.86
CA ASN A 36 18.80 2.79 -20.70
C ASN A 36 20.08 3.06 -19.89
N GLN A 37 19.98 3.83 -18.79
CA GLN A 37 21.10 4.02 -17.87
C GLN A 37 21.44 2.74 -17.09
N GLY A 38 20.41 1.92 -16.82
CA GLY A 38 20.52 0.63 -16.11
C GLY A 38 21.37 -0.40 -16.82
N LEU A 39 21.36 -0.40 -18.16
CA LEU A 39 22.15 -1.33 -18.99
C LEU A 39 23.66 -1.30 -18.70
N ARG A 40 24.18 -0.23 -18.09
CA ARG A 40 25.60 -0.11 -17.70
C ARG A 40 25.94 -0.80 -16.38
N ARG A 41 24.94 -1.31 -15.66
CA ARG A 41 25.07 -1.98 -14.36
C ARG A 41 24.90 -3.49 -14.54
N LYS A 42 25.16 -4.28 -13.50
CA LYS A 42 24.95 -5.73 -13.56
C LYS A 42 23.46 -6.10 -13.51
N LEU A 43 22.72 -5.39 -12.65
CA LEU A 43 21.31 -5.67 -12.37
C LEU A 43 20.46 -4.42 -12.53
N THR A 44 19.35 -4.52 -13.25
CA THR A 44 18.21 -3.61 -13.10
C THR A 44 17.05 -4.34 -12.42
N LEU A 45 16.65 -3.86 -11.26
CA LEU A 45 15.55 -4.40 -10.47
C LEU A 45 14.33 -3.47 -10.58
N ILE A 46 13.22 -4.00 -11.07
CA ILE A 46 11.93 -3.33 -11.13
C ILE A 46 11.02 -3.99 -10.09
N ALA A 47 10.85 -3.32 -8.96
CA ALA A 47 10.17 -3.88 -7.80
C ALA A 47 9.02 -2.97 -7.36
N ALA A 48 7.79 -3.44 -7.58
CA ALA A 48 6.56 -2.76 -7.20
C ALA A 48 5.39 -3.75 -7.14
N PRO A 49 4.31 -3.44 -6.39
CA PRO A 49 3.12 -4.27 -6.32
C PRO A 49 2.51 -4.61 -7.69
N ALA A 50 1.53 -5.52 -7.68
CA ALA A 50 0.74 -5.84 -8.86
C ALA A 50 0.09 -4.58 -9.47
N GLY A 51 -0.02 -4.54 -10.79
CA GLY A 51 -0.74 -3.48 -11.50
C GLY A 51 -0.05 -2.13 -11.65
N PHE A 52 1.22 -1.99 -11.26
CA PHE A 52 2.03 -0.77 -11.54
C PHE A 52 2.66 -0.75 -12.95
N GLY A 53 2.37 -1.74 -13.81
CA GLY A 53 2.83 -1.75 -15.20
C GLY A 53 4.30 -2.16 -15.40
N LYS A 54 4.87 -3.00 -14.52
CA LYS A 54 6.27 -3.47 -14.63
C LYS A 54 6.55 -4.19 -15.97
N THR A 55 5.76 -5.20 -16.28
CA THR A 55 5.83 -5.97 -17.53
C THR A 55 5.61 -5.08 -18.74
N THR A 56 4.60 -4.20 -18.69
CA THR A 56 4.28 -3.24 -19.77
C THR A 56 5.43 -2.25 -20.01
N LEU A 57 6.07 -1.75 -18.96
CA LEU A 57 7.24 -0.88 -19.07
C LEU A 57 8.39 -1.61 -19.76
N LEU A 58 8.73 -2.82 -19.27
CA LEU A 58 9.82 -3.61 -19.83
C LEU A 58 9.55 -3.98 -21.29
N SER A 59 8.34 -4.43 -21.61
CA SER A 59 8.01 -4.84 -22.96
C SER A 59 8.01 -3.65 -23.93
N THR A 60 7.44 -2.51 -23.54
CA THR A 60 7.47 -1.28 -24.36
C THR A 60 8.90 -0.80 -24.59
N TRP A 61 9.73 -0.86 -23.55
CA TRP A 61 11.13 -0.49 -23.63
C TRP A 61 11.92 -1.41 -24.57
N VAL A 62 11.76 -2.73 -24.45
CA VAL A 62 12.39 -3.71 -25.34
C VAL A 62 11.94 -3.52 -26.80
N HIS A 63 10.65 -3.26 -27.04
CA HIS A 63 10.13 -3.00 -28.37
C HIS A 63 10.62 -1.67 -28.97
N SER A 64 11.09 -0.74 -28.14
CA SER A 64 11.67 0.53 -28.60
C SER A 64 13.10 0.40 -29.14
N PHE A 65 13.73 -0.76 -28.97
CA PHE A 65 15.10 -0.97 -29.43
C PHE A 65 15.20 -0.90 -30.97
N PRO A 66 16.20 -0.19 -31.51
CA PRO A 66 16.44 -0.16 -32.95
C PRO A 66 16.79 -1.57 -33.45
N LYS A 67 15.96 -2.12 -34.33
CA LYS A 67 16.13 -3.48 -34.88
C LYS A 67 17.42 -3.65 -35.70
N GLU A 68 17.94 -2.56 -36.26
CA GLU A 68 19.08 -2.56 -37.18
C GLU A 68 20.38 -2.10 -36.53
N ASN A 69 20.36 -1.70 -35.25
CA ASN A 69 21.58 -1.28 -34.56
C ASN A 69 22.33 -2.51 -34.03
N PRO A 70 23.57 -2.78 -34.48
CA PRO A 70 24.37 -3.91 -34.00
C PRO A 70 24.73 -3.80 -32.51
N ASP A 71 24.70 -2.60 -31.92
CA ASP A 71 24.93 -2.38 -30.50
C ASP A 71 23.71 -2.70 -29.61
N THR A 72 22.55 -3.02 -30.22
CA THR A 72 21.35 -3.42 -29.49
C THR A 72 21.56 -4.80 -28.85
N PRO A 73 21.33 -4.97 -27.53
CA PRO A 73 21.50 -6.26 -26.89
C PRO A 73 20.50 -7.31 -27.40
N ARG A 74 20.93 -8.56 -27.45
CA ARG A 74 20.10 -9.73 -27.73
C ARG A 74 19.21 -10.00 -26.52
N VAL A 75 17.91 -9.73 -26.65
CA VAL A 75 16.94 -9.82 -25.56
C VAL A 75 16.44 -11.25 -25.38
N ALA A 76 16.86 -11.93 -24.33
CA ALA A 76 16.29 -13.18 -23.84
C ALA A 76 15.24 -12.87 -22.78
N TRP A 77 13.99 -13.26 -23.02
CA TRP A 77 12.88 -13.02 -22.10
C TRP A 77 12.40 -14.35 -21.50
N VAL A 78 12.10 -14.36 -20.21
CA VAL A 78 11.43 -15.46 -19.52
C VAL A 78 10.34 -14.89 -18.62
N SER A 79 9.09 -15.21 -18.93
CA SER A 79 7.96 -14.98 -18.02
C SER A 79 7.85 -16.16 -17.05
N LEU A 80 8.08 -15.92 -15.77
CA LEU A 80 8.10 -16.97 -14.74
C LEU A 80 6.71 -17.22 -14.15
N ASP A 81 6.42 -18.47 -13.80
CA ASP A 81 5.29 -18.86 -12.97
C ASP A 81 5.72 -19.77 -11.80
N GLU A 82 4.75 -20.20 -10.99
CA GLU A 82 5.01 -20.98 -9.77
C GLU A 82 5.65 -22.35 -10.05
N GLU A 83 5.46 -22.90 -11.25
CA GLU A 83 6.03 -24.19 -11.66
C GLU A 83 7.54 -24.07 -11.92
N ASP A 84 8.02 -22.87 -12.28
CA ASP A 84 9.43 -22.59 -12.56
C ASP A 84 10.30 -22.47 -11.30
N ASN A 85 9.74 -22.74 -10.12
CA ASN A 85 10.44 -22.67 -8.83
C ASN A 85 11.42 -23.85 -8.61
N GLU A 86 11.52 -24.78 -9.55
CA GLU A 86 12.52 -25.87 -9.52
C GLU A 86 13.85 -25.41 -10.19
N PRO A 87 15.01 -25.56 -9.52
CA PRO A 87 16.27 -24.98 -10.00
C PRO A 87 16.73 -25.42 -11.40
N VAL A 88 16.56 -26.69 -11.76
CA VAL A 88 16.98 -27.18 -13.08
C VAL A 88 16.05 -26.62 -14.16
N LEU A 89 14.74 -26.63 -13.94
CA LEU A 89 13.73 -26.08 -14.84
C LEU A 89 13.89 -24.56 -15.04
N PHE A 90 14.13 -23.82 -13.96
CA PHE A 90 14.42 -22.39 -14.01
C PHE A 90 15.58 -22.08 -14.96
N TRP A 91 16.71 -22.78 -14.80
CA TRP A 91 17.87 -22.58 -15.66
C TRP A 91 17.66 -23.15 -17.06
N ASN A 92 16.85 -24.20 -17.23
CA ASN A 92 16.46 -24.69 -18.54
C ASN A 92 15.73 -23.60 -19.34
N TYR A 93 14.76 -22.90 -18.73
CA TYR A 93 14.10 -21.75 -19.35
C TYR A 93 15.09 -20.61 -19.65
N ALA A 94 15.92 -20.21 -18.68
CA ALA A 94 16.87 -19.10 -18.86
C ALA A 94 17.89 -19.37 -19.98
N LEU A 95 18.47 -20.58 -20.02
CA LEU A 95 19.44 -20.98 -21.03
C LEU A 95 18.77 -21.14 -22.40
N THR A 96 17.56 -21.70 -22.46
CA THR A 96 16.80 -21.82 -23.72
C THR A 96 16.44 -20.44 -24.28
N ALA A 97 16.09 -19.48 -23.42
CA ALA A 97 15.80 -18.11 -23.84
C ALA A 97 17.04 -17.42 -24.45
N LEU A 98 18.22 -17.63 -23.88
CA LEU A 98 19.49 -17.15 -24.43
C LEU A 98 19.84 -17.85 -25.75
N ASP A 99 19.72 -19.18 -25.82
CA ASP A 99 20.01 -19.96 -27.04
C ASP A 99 19.07 -19.58 -28.20
N THR A 100 17.80 -19.28 -27.92
CA THR A 100 16.84 -18.82 -28.94
C THR A 100 17.28 -17.52 -29.61
N ARG A 101 18.06 -16.68 -28.92
CA ARG A 101 18.58 -15.41 -29.47
C ARG A 101 19.91 -15.56 -30.17
N GLN A 102 20.68 -16.59 -29.81
CA GLN A 102 21.90 -16.99 -30.51
C GLN A 102 22.00 -18.52 -30.52
N PRO A 103 21.46 -19.16 -31.57
CA PRO A 103 21.39 -20.63 -31.63
C PRO A 103 22.76 -21.28 -31.44
N GLY A 104 22.83 -22.28 -30.55
CA GLY A 104 24.05 -23.00 -30.21
C GLY A 104 24.91 -22.34 -29.13
N LEU A 105 24.51 -21.20 -28.58
CA LEU A 105 25.20 -20.55 -27.46
C LEU A 105 25.18 -21.42 -26.20
N CYS A 106 24.02 -21.98 -25.87
CA CYS A 106 23.78 -22.77 -24.65
C CYS A 106 23.46 -24.24 -24.94
N ALA A 107 23.41 -24.69 -26.20
CA ALA A 107 23.10 -26.08 -26.55
C ALA A 107 23.92 -27.15 -25.76
N PRO A 108 25.24 -27.00 -25.54
CA PRO A 108 25.99 -27.97 -24.72
C PRO A 108 25.58 -27.97 -23.24
N LEU A 109 25.17 -26.81 -22.72
CA LEU A 109 24.73 -26.64 -21.33
C LEU A 109 23.34 -27.26 -21.11
N LEU A 110 22.43 -27.04 -22.07
CA LEU A 110 21.09 -27.62 -22.08
C LEU A 110 21.16 -29.15 -22.12
N ALA A 111 21.98 -29.70 -23.02
CA ALA A 111 22.20 -31.15 -23.09
C ALA A 111 22.74 -31.72 -21.77
N TYR A 112 23.68 -31.04 -21.13
CA TYR A 112 24.20 -31.46 -19.82
C TYR A 112 23.13 -31.45 -18.72
N LEU A 113 22.27 -30.43 -18.68
CA LEU A 113 21.17 -30.35 -17.73
C LEU A 113 20.16 -31.49 -17.92
N HIS A 114 19.80 -31.81 -19.17
CA HIS A 114 18.84 -32.89 -19.47
C HIS A 114 19.40 -34.29 -19.22
N MET A 115 20.71 -34.51 -19.38
CA MET A 115 21.34 -35.81 -19.12
C MET A 115 21.42 -36.18 -17.63
N GLN A 116 21.37 -35.19 -16.73
CA GLN A 116 21.56 -35.38 -15.28
C GLN A 116 20.24 -35.51 -14.50
N GLN A 117 19.13 -35.87 -15.14
CA GLN A 117 17.82 -35.97 -14.46
C GLN A 117 17.79 -36.92 -13.23
N ALA A 118 18.72 -37.88 -13.13
CA ALA A 118 18.81 -38.83 -12.01
C ALA A 118 19.68 -38.35 -10.82
N SER A 119 20.43 -37.25 -10.94
CA SER A 119 21.27 -36.70 -9.87
C SER A 119 21.43 -35.20 -10.11
N MET A 120 21.02 -34.36 -9.16
CA MET A 120 21.06 -32.90 -9.30
C MET A 120 22.41 -32.44 -9.89
N PRO A 121 22.46 -31.99 -11.16
CA PRO A 121 23.71 -31.50 -11.73
C PRO A 121 24.15 -30.32 -10.88
N PRO A 122 25.46 -30.16 -10.59
CA PRO A 122 25.90 -29.01 -9.83
C PRO A 122 25.73 -27.78 -10.75
N LEU A 123 24.61 -27.05 -10.59
CA LEU A 123 24.26 -25.86 -11.39
C LEU A 123 25.41 -24.88 -11.51
N ARG A 124 26.26 -24.83 -10.47
CA ARG A 124 27.51 -24.06 -10.46
C ARG A 124 28.41 -24.32 -11.69
N TYR A 125 28.57 -25.57 -12.14
CA TYR A 125 29.38 -25.88 -13.32
C TYR A 125 28.73 -25.35 -14.60
N VAL A 126 27.40 -25.48 -14.70
CA VAL A 126 26.63 -24.96 -15.83
C VAL A 126 26.76 -23.45 -15.93
N LEU A 127 26.61 -22.75 -14.79
CA LEU A 127 26.78 -21.29 -14.72
C LEU A 127 28.20 -20.85 -14.97
N GLN A 128 29.21 -21.57 -14.45
CA GLN A 128 30.61 -21.26 -14.75
C GLN A 128 30.89 -21.39 -16.25
N ALA A 129 30.38 -22.43 -16.90
CA ALA A 129 30.51 -22.60 -18.34
C ALA A 129 29.77 -21.51 -19.12
N LEU A 130 28.55 -21.14 -18.71
CA LEU A 130 27.80 -20.01 -19.29
C LEU A 130 28.60 -18.71 -19.23
N ILE A 131 29.17 -18.39 -18.07
CA ILE A 131 29.97 -17.17 -17.87
C ILE A 131 31.20 -17.17 -18.78
N ASN A 132 31.90 -18.30 -18.89
CA ASN A 132 33.05 -18.42 -19.79
C ASN A 132 32.65 -18.26 -21.27
N ILE A 133 31.53 -18.87 -21.67
CA ILE A 133 30.99 -18.73 -23.02
C ILE A 133 30.68 -17.26 -23.32
N LEU A 134 29.93 -16.58 -22.45
CA LEU A 134 29.55 -15.17 -22.63
C LEU A 134 30.74 -14.21 -22.62
N THR A 135 31.75 -14.46 -21.78
CA THR A 135 32.97 -13.63 -21.72
C THR A 135 33.74 -13.65 -23.04
N SER A 136 33.64 -14.74 -23.80
CA SER A 136 34.28 -14.88 -25.12
C SER A 136 33.51 -14.22 -26.27
N ARG A 137 32.33 -13.65 -26.00
CA ARG A 137 31.46 -13.00 -27.00
C ARG A 137 31.71 -11.50 -27.11
N THR A 138 31.38 -10.98 -28.29
CA THR A 138 31.36 -9.54 -28.58
C THR A 138 29.96 -8.95 -28.45
N GLU A 139 28.94 -9.80 -28.64
CA GLU A 139 27.54 -9.45 -28.56
C GLU A 139 27.11 -9.22 -27.11
N GLN A 140 26.25 -8.23 -26.91
CA GLN A 140 25.60 -7.98 -25.62
C GLN A 140 24.29 -8.76 -25.53
N PHE A 141 24.00 -9.28 -24.34
CA PHE A 141 22.81 -10.03 -24.00
C PHE A 141 22.07 -9.35 -22.87
N LEU A 142 20.76 -9.37 -22.97
CA LEU A 142 19.85 -8.89 -21.94
C LEU A 142 18.97 -10.07 -21.52
N LEU A 143 19.13 -10.56 -20.30
CA LEU A 143 18.23 -11.56 -19.72
C LEU A 143 17.17 -10.86 -18.88
N VAL A 144 15.92 -10.91 -19.32
CA VAL A 144 14.76 -10.41 -18.60
C VAL A 144 14.04 -11.58 -17.94
N LEU A 145 13.97 -11.55 -16.61
CA LEU A 145 13.15 -12.45 -15.82
C LEU A 145 11.94 -11.67 -15.29
N ASP A 146 10.79 -11.89 -15.90
CA ASP A 146 9.54 -11.28 -15.48
C ASP A 146 8.84 -12.14 -14.44
N ASP A 147 8.11 -11.48 -13.54
CA ASP A 147 7.40 -12.10 -12.42
C ASP A 147 8.26 -12.94 -11.45
N TYR A 148 9.52 -12.55 -11.22
CA TYR A 148 10.47 -13.28 -10.34
C TYR A 148 9.99 -13.55 -8.89
N HIS A 149 9.01 -12.81 -8.39
CA HIS A 149 8.38 -13.05 -7.08
C HIS A 149 7.77 -14.44 -6.88
N VAL A 150 7.46 -15.18 -7.96
CA VAL A 150 6.97 -16.57 -7.89
C VAL A 150 8.07 -17.55 -7.45
N ILE A 151 9.34 -17.15 -7.61
CA ILE A 151 10.50 -17.94 -7.20
C ILE A 151 10.75 -17.73 -5.70
N SER A 152 10.73 -18.82 -4.96
CA SER A 152 10.93 -18.84 -3.50
C SER A 152 12.01 -19.81 -3.04
N ARG A 153 12.47 -20.74 -3.90
CA ARG A 153 13.49 -21.73 -3.54
C ARG A 153 14.86 -21.08 -3.34
N PRO A 154 15.52 -21.28 -2.17
CA PRO A 154 16.85 -20.74 -1.90
C PRO A 154 17.90 -21.14 -2.93
N GLU A 155 17.82 -22.33 -3.50
CA GLU A 155 18.77 -22.84 -4.50
C GLU A 155 18.76 -21.99 -5.77
N VAL A 156 17.58 -21.54 -6.23
CA VAL A 156 17.47 -20.64 -7.38
C VAL A 156 18.12 -19.31 -7.05
N HIS A 157 17.81 -18.74 -5.89
CA HIS A 157 18.40 -17.47 -5.46
C HIS A 157 19.93 -17.56 -5.32
N HIS A 158 20.46 -18.60 -4.67
CA HIS A 158 21.91 -18.81 -4.56
C HIS A 158 22.59 -18.94 -5.92
N SER A 159 21.96 -19.64 -6.86
CA SER A 159 22.50 -19.77 -8.22
C SER A 159 22.48 -18.44 -8.98
N LEU A 160 21.45 -17.61 -8.80
CA LEU A 160 21.38 -16.27 -9.40
C LEU A 160 22.38 -15.30 -8.75
N ILE A 161 22.60 -15.40 -7.43
CA ILE A 161 23.64 -14.66 -6.71
C ILE A 161 25.02 -15.00 -7.28
N TYR A 162 25.31 -16.30 -7.46
CA TYR A 162 26.57 -16.74 -8.08
C TYR A 162 26.76 -16.15 -9.49
N LEU A 163 25.70 -16.13 -10.31
CA LEU A 163 25.75 -15.49 -11.62
C LEU A 163 26.02 -13.98 -11.49
N LEU A 164 25.38 -13.28 -10.56
CA LEU A 164 25.56 -11.83 -10.35
C LEU A 164 26.97 -11.46 -9.85
N GLU A 165 27.55 -12.26 -8.96
CA GLU A 165 28.91 -12.06 -8.46
C GLU A 165 29.95 -12.13 -9.58
N HIS A 166 29.72 -13.00 -10.56
CA HIS A 166 30.61 -13.28 -11.68
C HIS A 166 30.06 -12.81 -13.04
N LEU A 167 29.09 -11.89 -13.05
CA LEU A 167 28.37 -11.50 -14.26
C LEU A 167 29.34 -10.83 -15.26
N PRO A 168 29.49 -11.37 -16.47
CA PRO A 168 30.35 -10.77 -17.50
C PRO A 168 29.73 -9.49 -18.05
N LEU A 169 30.55 -8.58 -18.61
CA LEU A 169 30.08 -7.31 -19.19
C LEU A 169 29.12 -7.50 -20.38
N GLN A 170 29.17 -8.67 -21.02
CA GLN A 170 28.31 -9.06 -22.12
C GLN A 170 26.88 -9.39 -21.68
N LEU A 171 26.60 -9.59 -20.38
CA LEU A 171 25.27 -9.93 -19.90
C LEU A 171 24.76 -8.87 -18.92
N HIS A 172 23.59 -8.33 -19.22
CA HIS A 172 22.80 -7.55 -18.27
C HIS A 172 21.61 -8.36 -17.77
N LEU A 173 21.37 -8.34 -16.46
CA LEU A 173 20.20 -8.98 -15.85
C LEU A 173 19.12 -7.95 -15.52
N MET A 174 17.89 -8.21 -15.95
CA MET A 174 16.70 -7.46 -15.53
C MET A 174 15.73 -8.36 -14.79
N LEU A 175 15.31 -7.92 -13.61
CA LEU A 175 14.33 -8.61 -12.78
C LEU A 175 13.10 -7.73 -12.59
N ALA A 176 11.93 -8.20 -13.01
CA ALA A 176 10.66 -7.64 -12.58
C ALA A 176 10.04 -8.51 -11.50
N THR A 177 9.63 -7.88 -10.40
CA THR A 177 9.17 -8.58 -9.20
C THR A 177 8.17 -7.73 -8.42
N ARG A 178 7.35 -8.39 -7.60
CA ARG A 178 6.45 -7.71 -6.66
C ARG A 178 7.18 -7.24 -5.40
N ALA A 179 8.15 -7.99 -4.93
CA ALA A 179 8.87 -7.76 -3.67
C ALA A 179 10.38 -7.85 -3.88
N ASP A 180 11.17 -7.36 -2.92
CA ASP A 180 12.61 -7.50 -2.98
C ASP A 180 13.01 -8.98 -2.94
N PRO A 181 13.70 -9.49 -3.97
CA PRO A 181 14.18 -10.86 -3.94
C PRO A 181 15.30 -10.97 -2.91
N PRO A 182 15.57 -12.18 -2.36
CA PRO A 182 16.62 -12.42 -1.38
C PRO A 182 18.02 -12.41 -2.03
N LEU A 183 18.35 -11.30 -2.68
CA LEU A 183 19.64 -11.01 -3.30
C LEU A 183 20.40 -10.01 -2.42
N PRO A 184 21.75 -9.93 -2.51
CA PRO A 184 22.56 -8.99 -1.75
C PRO A 184 22.44 -7.54 -2.29
N LEU A 185 21.22 -7.00 -2.38
CA LEU A 185 20.91 -5.70 -2.97
C LEU A 185 21.69 -4.56 -2.30
N SER A 186 21.85 -4.60 -0.97
CA SER A 186 22.64 -3.59 -0.24
C SER A 186 24.10 -3.55 -0.66
N LEU A 187 24.70 -4.70 -0.96
CA LEU A 187 26.08 -4.77 -1.45
C LEU A 187 26.19 -4.27 -2.89
N LEU A 188 25.25 -4.65 -3.75
CA LEU A 188 25.19 -4.18 -5.13
C LEU A 188 24.98 -2.66 -5.19
N ARG A 189 24.15 -2.10 -4.29
CA ARG A 189 23.95 -0.65 -4.13
C ARG A 189 25.27 0.05 -3.77
N ALA A 190 25.99 -0.47 -2.78
CA ALA A 190 27.25 0.10 -2.33
C ALA A 190 28.32 0.12 -3.43
N ARG A 191 28.28 -0.86 -4.35
CA ARG A 191 29.18 -0.95 -5.50
C ARG A 191 28.70 -0.19 -6.75
N GLY A 192 27.50 0.38 -6.73
CA GLY A 192 26.89 0.99 -7.92
C GLY A 192 26.52 -0.01 -9.02
N GLU A 193 26.39 -1.29 -8.69
CA GLU A 193 26.15 -2.40 -9.64
C GLU A 193 24.66 -2.69 -9.87
N VAL A 194 23.75 -1.97 -9.20
CA VAL A 194 22.30 -2.14 -9.34
C VAL A 194 21.58 -0.82 -9.66
N LEU A 195 20.62 -0.86 -10.57
CA LEU A 195 19.61 0.18 -10.76
C LEU A 195 18.27 -0.32 -10.23
N GLU A 196 17.55 0.52 -9.50
CA GLU A 196 16.27 0.16 -8.91
C GLU A 196 15.16 1.11 -9.37
N VAL A 197 14.13 0.52 -9.97
CA VAL A 197 12.88 1.21 -10.30
C VAL A 197 11.83 0.75 -9.30
N ARG A 198 11.42 1.65 -8.40
CA ARG A 198 10.49 1.35 -7.31
C ARG A 198 9.10 1.90 -7.60
N THR A 199 8.14 1.55 -6.75
CA THR A 199 6.74 1.99 -6.83
C THR A 199 6.63 3.50 -7.06
N ASN A 200 7.42 4.33 -6.37
CA ASN A 200 7.34 5.79 -6.50
C ASN A 200 7.68 6.30 -7.91
N GLN A 201 8.64 5.68 -8.60
CA GLN A 201 8.96 6.02 -9.99
C GLN A 201 7.94 5.45 -10.98
N LEU A 202 7.30 4.32 -10.63
CA LEU A 202 6.29 3.68 -11.48
C LEU A 202 4.90 4.32 -11.38
N ARG A 203 4.62 5.10 -10.32
CA ARG A 203 3.37 5.86 -10.21
C ARG A 203 3.22 6.78 -11.43
N CYS A 204 2.03 6.79 -12.02
CA CYS A 204 1.71 7.74 -13.07
C CYS A 204 1.68 9.16 -12.51
N SER A 205 2.42 10.06 -13.15
CA SER A 205 2.32 11.49 -12.88
C SER A 205 0.95 12.04 -13.33
N PRO A 206 0.50 13.20 -12.82
CA PRO A 206 -0.76 13.82 -13.28
C PRO A 206 -0.81 14.02 -14.81
N GLU A 207 0.33 14.33 -15.44
CA GLU A 207 0.46 14.46 -16.90
C GLU A 207 0.29 13.11 -17.62
N GLU A 208 0.87 12.04 -17.08
CA GLU A 208 0.68 10.68 -17.57
C GLU A 208 -0.77 10.21 -17.39
N VAL A 209 -1.43 10.57 -16.28
CA VAL A 209 -2.84 10.26 -16.02
C VAL A 209 -3.76 10.96 -17.03
N MET A 210 -3.54 12.25 -17.28
CA MET A 210 -4.29 12.99 -18.28
C MET A 210 -4.13 12.38 -19.69
N THR A 211 -2.89 12.05 -20.05
CA THR A 211 -2.57 11.38 -21.32
C THR A 211 -3.24 10.00 -21.40
N PHE A 212 -3.26 9.24 -20.30
CA PHE A 212 -3.92 7.94 -20.22
C PHE A 212 -5.42 8.04 -20.53
N PHE A 213 -6.14 8.93 -19.86
CA PHE A 213 -7.58 9.09 -20.14
C PHE A 213 -7.85 9.53 -21.57
N LYS A 214 -7.04 10.48 -22.08
CA LYS A 214 -7.21 11.02 -23.43
C LYS A 214 -6.89 10.00 -24.53
N GLU A 215 -5.75 9.35 -24.46
CA GLU A 215 -5.21 8.51 -25.54
C GLU A 215 -5.60 7.04 -25.43
N VAL A 216 -5.73 6.52 -24.21
CA VAL A 216 -6.07 5.10 -23.96
C VAL A 216 -7.57 4.91 -23.79
N MET A 217 -8.21 5.75 -22.95
CA MET A 217 -9.64 5.63 -22.67
C MET A 217 -10.53 6.44 -23.63
N GLY A 218 -9.95 7.35 -24.42
CA GLY A 218 -10.70 8.20 -25.34
C GLY A 218 -11.61 9.23 -24.64
N VAL A 219 -11.36 9.52 -23.36
CA VAL A 219 -12.17 10.45 -22.54
C VAL A 219 -11.33 11.67 -22.16
N GLN A 220 -11.86 12.86 -22.39
CA GLN A 220 -11.26 14.10 -21.88
C GLN A 220 -11.92 14.48 -20.56
N LEU A 221 -11.12 14.50 -19.50
CA LEU A 221 -11.57 14.86 -18.16
C LEU A 221 -11.06 16.26 -17.79
N PRO A 222 -11.87 17.08 -17.10
CA PRO A 222 -11.44 18.30 -16.44
C PRO A 222 -10.26 18.08 -15.48
N THR A 223 -9.45 19.12 -15.25
CA THR A 223 -8.21 19.05 -14.46
C THR A 223 -8.46 18.67 -13.00
N ASP A 224 -9.55 19.17 -12.41
CA ASP A 224 -10.02 18.82 -11.07
C ASP A 224 -10.32 17.33 -10.96
N ILE A 225 -11.03 16.75 -11.93
CA ILE A 225 -11.30 15.32 -11.99
C ILE A 225 -10.01 14.50 -12.14
N ILE A 226 -9.05 14.97 -12.96
CA ILE A 226 -7.75 14.30 -13.09
C ILE A 226 -6.96 14.34 -11.78
N GLN A 227 -7.00 15.45 -11.04
CA GLN A 227 -6.36 15.57 -9.73
C GLN A 227 -6.98 14.58 -8.75
N ASP A 228 -8.31 14.49 -8.71
CA ASP A 228 -9.02 13.55 -7.85
C ASP A 228 -8.74 12.09 -8.22
N ALA A 229 -8.77 11.75 -9.51
CA ALA A 229 -8.43 10.41 -10.00
C ALA A 229 -6.98 10.04 -9.65
N THR A 230 -6.05 10.99 -9.80
CA THR A 230 -4.64 10.79 -9.45
C THR A 230 -4.47 10.63 -7.94
N ALA A 231 -5.17 11.42 -7.12
CA ALA A 231 -5.10 11.34 -5.67
C ALA A 231 -5.68 10.01 -5.14
N ARG A 232 -6.82 9.57 -5.67
CA ARG A 232 -7.46 8.31 -5.26
C ARG A 232 -6.66 7.09 -5.69
N THR A 233 -6.24 7.04 -6.95
CA THR A 233 -5.44 5.92 -7.48
C THR A 233 -3.99 5.98 -7.04
N GLU A 234 -3.54 7.12 -6.51
CA GLU A 234 -2.15 7.46 -6.24
C GLU A 234 -1.20 7.13 -7.43
N GLY A 235 -1.69 7.25 -8.67
CA GLY A 235 -0.95 6.92 -9.90
C GLY A 235 -0.82 5.41 -10.19
N TRP A 236 -1.65 4.55 -9.57
CA TRP A 236 -1.68 3.12 -9.85
C TRP A 236 -2.34 2.80 -11.20
N LEU A 237 -1.57 2.26 -12.15
CA LEU A 237 -2.00 2.10 -13.55
C LEU A 237 -3.24 1.20 -13.71
N VAL A 238 -3.30 0.05 -13.02
CA VAL A 238 -4.51 -0.79 -13.03
C VAL A 238 -5.69 -0.08 -12.36
N GLY A 239 -5.46 0.66 -11.28
CA GLY A 239 -6.50 1.47 -10.66
C GLY A 239 -7.08 2.52 -11.62
N LEU A 240 -6.22 3.19 -12.39
CA LEU A 240 -6.62 4.13 -13.45
C LEU A 240 -7.39 3.41 -14.57
N GLN A 241 -6.96 2.22 -14.96
CA GLN A 241 -7.63 1.43 -15.98
C GLN A 241 -9.04 1.03 -15.56
N LEU A 242 -9.19 0.53 -14.33
CA LEU A 242 -10.49 0.14 -13.78
C LEU A 242 -11.41 1.35 -13.59
N LEU A 243 -10.86 2.49 -13.17
CA LEU A 243 -11.61 3.75 -13.10
C LEU A 243 -12.05 4.22 -14.49
N GLY A 244 -11.20 4.13 -15.50
CA GLY A 244 -11.53 4.46 -16.89
C GLY A 244 -12.60 3.56 -17.51
N LEU A 245 -12.52 2.24 -17.29
CA LEU A 245 -13.54 1.29 -17.76
C LEU A 245 -14.93 1.60 -17.17
N SER A 246 -14.97 2.05 -15.92
CA SER A 246 -16.23 2.42 -15.29
C SER A 246 -16.83 3.72 -15.84
N LEU A 247 -15.99 4.67 -16.26
CA LEU A 247 -16.41 5.92 -16.87
C LEU A 247 -16.96 5.76 -18.29
N GLN A 248 -16.57 4.70 -19.00
CA GLN A 248 -17.12 4.39 -20.32
C GLN A 248 -18.54 3.81 -20.24
N GLY A 249 -18.97 3.33 -19.07
CA GLY A 249 -20.28 2.74 -18.84
C GLY A 249 -21.39 3.74 -18.48
N ASP A 250 -21.05 4.88 -17.88
CA ASP A 250 -22.02 5.88 -17.40
C ASP A 250 -21.98 7.18 -18.23
N THR A 251 -23.11 7.51 -18.85
CA THR A 251 -23.27 8.70 -19.70
C THR A 251 -23.50 9.98 -18.88
N ALA A 252 -22.44 10.55 -18.29
CA ALA A 252 -22.23 12.00 -18.08
C ALA A 252 -21.09 12.26 -17.05
N PRO A 253 -20.03 13.02 -17.40
CA PRO A 253 -18.87 13.24 -16.52
C PRO A 253 -19.06 14.42 -15.54
N THR A 254 -20.28 14.68 -15.05
CA THR A 254 -20.53 15.84 -14.19
C THR A 254 -20.42 15.55 -12.70
N ASN A 255 -20.68 14.31 -12.24
CA ASN A 255 -20.62 13.96 -10.82
C ASN A 255 -19.95 12.59 -10.61
N LEU A 256 -18.65 12.50 -10.89
CA LEU A 256 -17.82 11.38 -10.45
C LEU A 256 -17.77 11.20 -8.91
N LEU A 257 -18.29 12.17 -8.17
CA LEU A 257 -18.19 12.27 -6.72
C LEU A 257 -19.33 11.52 -5.98
N ASP A 258 -20.50 11.32 -6.61
CA ASP A 258 -21.70 10.86 -5.88
C ASP A 258 -22.37 9.58 -6.43
N GLU A 259 -22.06 9.11 -7.64
CA GLU A 259 -22.62 7.85 -8.19
C GLU A 259 -21.52 6.88 -8.62
N VAL A 260 -20.93 6.18 -7.64
CA VAL A 260 -19.77 5.28 -7.80
C VAL A 260 -20.10 3.89 -7.23
N SER A 261 -21.35 3.42 -7.38
CA SER A 261 -21.72 2.08 -6.88
C SER A 261 -21.15 0.94 -7.76
N GLY A 262 -20.93 1.18 -9.06
CA GLY A 262 -20.38 0.18 -9.99
C GLY A 262 -18.86 0.23 -10.15
N SER A 263 -18.28 1.43 -10.19
CA SER A 263 -16.85 1.69 -10.40
C SER A 263 -15.97 1.28 -9.22
N GLN A 264 -16.48 1.42 -7.99
CA GLN A 264 -15.84 0.84 -6.82
C GLN A 264 -15.75 -0.69 -6.96
N ARG A 265 -16.79 -1.37 -7.40
CA ARG A 265 -16.86 -2.84 -7.38
C ARG A 265 -15.72 -3.53 -8.13
N TYR A 266 -15.37 -3.09 -9.35
CA TYR A 266 -14.27 -3.70 -10.11
C TYR A 266 -12.89 -3.52 -9.45
N ILE A 267 -12.64 -2.34 -8.89
CA ILE A 267 -11.39 -2.04 -8.16
C ILE A 267 -11.31 -2.88 -6.89
N LEU A 268 -12.42 -2.98 -6.16
CA LEU A 268 -12.56 -3.78 -4.96
C LEU A 268 -12.32 -5.26 -5.25
N ASP A 269 -12.98 -5.81 -6.28
CA ASP A 269 -12.88 -7.21 -6.67
C ASP A 269 -11.44 -7.54 -7.05
N TYR A 270 -10.78 -6.71 -7.88
CA TYR A 270 -9.37 -6.91 -8.21
C TYR A 270 -8.48 -6.92 -6.96
N LEU A 271 -8.61 -5.93 -6.06
CA LEU A 271 -7.77 -5.86 -4.86
C LEU A 271 -8.02 -7.03 -3.91
N VAL A 272 -9.27 -7.48 -3.79
CA VAL A 272 -9.61 -8.64 -2.98
C VAL A 272 -9.03 -9.91 -3.58
N GLU A 273 -9.19 -10.13 -4.88
CA GLU A 273 -8.76 -11.37 -5.54
C GLU A 273 -7.25 -11.45 -5.73
N GLU A 274 -6.63 -10.36 -6.18
CA GLU A 274 -5.24 -10.34 -6.59
C GLU A 274 -4.27 -10.01 -5.45
N VAL A 275 -4.74 -9.33 -4.40
CA VAL A 275 -3.89 -8.92 -3.27
C VAL A 275 -4.28 -9.66 -2.00
N LEU A 276 -5.55 -9.53 -1.54
CA LEU A 276 -5.98 -10.04 -0.24
C LEU A 276 -6.05 -11.59 -0.22
N ARG A 277 -6.72 -12.22 -1.18
CA ARG A 277 -6.92 -13.69 -1.20
C ARG A 277 -5.61 -14.47 -1.34
N ARG A 278 -4.55 -13.84 -1.88
CA ARG A 278 -3.21 -14.45 -1.98
C ARG A 278 -2.45 -14.46 -0.64
N GLN A 279 -2.94 -13.78 0.40
CA GLN A 279 -2.29 -13.74 1.71
C GLN A 279 -2.69 -14.93 2.59
N PRO A 280 -1.84 -15.37 3.54
CA PRO A 280 -2.24 -16.30 4.59
C PRO A 280 -3.44 -15.76 5.40
N SER A 281 -4.30 -16.65 5.91
CA SER A 281 -5.52 -16.27 6.63
C SER A 281 -5.29 -15.29 7.78
N ALA A 282 -4.23 -15.49 8.57
CA ALA A 282 -3.85 -14.58 9.66
C ALA A 282 -3.54 -13.16 9.16
N VAL A 283 -2.88 -13.04 8.00
CA VAL A 283 -2.55 -11.75 7.38
C VAL A 283 -3.80 -11.09 6.80
N GLN A 284 -4.73 -11.87 6.22
CA GLN A 284 -6.01 -11.35 5.76
C GLN A 284 -6.82 -10.73 6.91
N THR A 285 -6.94 -11.45 8.04
CA THR A 285 -7.63 -10.93 9.23
C THR A 285 -6.96 -9.66 9.76
N PHE A 286 -5.63 -9.62 9.80
CA PHE A 286 -4.88 -8.43 10.18
C PHE A 286 -5.26 -7.24 9.28
N LEU A 287 -5.11 -7.39 7.96
CA LEU A 287 -5.41 -6.34 6.97
C LEU A 287 -6.85 -5.83 7.07
N LEU A 288 -7.83 -6.72 7.21
CA LEU A 288 -9.24 -6.35 7.31
C LEU A 288 -9.51 -5.54 8.57
N ARG A 289 -9.10 -6.05 9.74
CA ARG A 289 -9.46 -5.44 11.02
C ARG A 289 -8.73 -4.12 11.30
N THR A 290 -7.52 -3.94 10.77
CA THR A 290 -6.77 -2.67 10.90
C THR A 290 -7.13 -1.64 9.82
N SER A 291 -7.96 -2.00 8.83
CA SER A 291 -8.34 -1.11 7.71
C SER A 291 -9.13 0.13 8.12
N ILE A 292 -9.72 0.11 9.32
CA ILE A 292 -10.41 1.26 9.91
C ILE A 292 -9.46 2.39 10.32
N LEU A 293 -8.15 2.12 10.37
CA LEU A 293 -7.13 3.08 10.80
C LEU A 293 -6.60 3.86 9.59
N GLU A 294 -6.46 5.18 9.74
CA GLU A 294 -5.81 6.04 8.73
C GLU A 294 -4.29 5.89 8.73
N ARG A 295 -3.72 5.66 9.92
CA ARG A 295 -2.30 5.41 10.15
C ARG A 295 -2.14 4.25 11.11
N LEU A 296 -1.16 3.40 10.85
CA LEU A 296 -0.89 2.19 11.59
C LEU A 296 0.45 2.30 12.30
N SER A 297 0.49 1.87 13.55
CA SER A 297 1.73 1.57 14.27
C SER A 297 1.56 0.21 14.95
N ALA A 298 2.66 -0.49 15.23
CA ALA A 298 2.58 -1.80 15.86
C ALA A 298 1.77 -1.77 17.17
N SER A 299 2.06 -0.81 18.05
CA SER A 299 1.34 -0.65 19.32
C SER A 299 -0.16 -0.38 19.16
N LEU A 300 -0.56 0.34 18.12
CA LEU A 300 -1.98 0.60 17.83
C LEU A 300 -2.66 -0.66 17.28
N CYS A 301 -2.00 -1.37 16.36
CA CYS A 301 -2.51 -2.62 15.81
C CYS A 301 -2.62 -3.71 16.89
N ASP A 302 -1.65 -3.79 17.80
CA ASP A 302 -1.63 -4.69 18.94
C ASP A 302 -2.80 -4.41 19.89
N ALA A 303 -3.05 -3.14 20.22
CA ALA A 303 -4.20 -2.74 21.03
C ALA A 303 -5.54 -3.03 20.36
N LEU A 304 -5.60 -2.91 19.02
CA LEU A 304 -6.81 -3.15 18.25
C LEU A 304 -7.16 -4.65 18.19
N LEU A 305 -6.15 -5.48 17.92
CA LEU A 305 -6.30 -6.91 17.66
C LEU A 305 -6.05 -7.79 18.90
N GLU A 306 -5.65 -7.20 20.02
CA GLU A 306 -5.28 -7.89 21.26
C GLU A 306 -4.16 -8.93 21.03
N GLN A 307 -3.12 -8.51 20.33
CA GLN A 307 -1.94 -9.34 20.01
C GLN A 307 -0.64 -8.55 20.23
N THR A 308 0.52 -9.16 19.99
CA THR A 308 1.84 -8.53 20.23
C THR A 308 2.82 -8.62 19.05
N ASN A 309 2.39 -9.17 17.92
CA ASN A 309 3.24 -9.43 16.75
C ASN A 309 2.96 -8.48 15.57
N SER A 310 2.27 -7.36 15.79
CA SER A 310 1.88 -6.46 14.69
C SER A 310 3.07 -5.79 14.00
N GLN A 311 4.19 -5.57 14.68
CA GLN A 311 5.41 -5.03 14.04
C GLN A 311 5.94 -5.97 12.96
N GLU A 312 6.04 -7.27 13.27
CA GLU A 312 6.52 -8.28 12.32
C GLU A 312 5.59 -8.38 11.10
N LEU A 313 4.27 -8.32 11.33
CA LEU A 313 3.28 -8.29 10.27
C LEU A 313 3.38 -7.04 9.38
N LEU A 314 3.56 -5.85 9.98
CA LEU A 314 3.72 -4.60 9.21
C LEU A 314 5.01 -4.63 8.37
N GLU A 315 6.11 -5.11 8.93
CA GLU A 315 7.37 -5.27 8.20
C GLU A 315 7.27 -6.31 7.09
N PHE A 316 6.57 -7.43 7.33
CA PHE A 316 6.28 -8.42 6.31
C PHE A 316 5.48 -7.80 5.16
N LEU A 317 4.39 -7.09 5.46
CA LEU A 317 3.53 -6.45 4.46
C LEU A 317 4.28 -5.38 3.64
N GLU A 318 5.16 -4.60 4.29
CA GLU A 318 6.03 -3.64 3.62
C GLU A 318 7.00 -4.36 2.66
N ARG A 319 7.72 -5.39 3.15
CA ARG A 319 8.70 -6.13 2.33
C ARG A 319 8.05 -6.86 1.16
N ALA A 320 6.86 -7.42 1.39
CA ALA A 320 6.06 -8.11 0.39
C ALA A 320 5.28 -7.15 -0.55
N ASN A 321 5.39 -5.82 -0.35
CA ASN A 321 4.71 -4.79 -1.15
C ASN A 321 3.18 -4.99 -1.22
N VAL A 322 2.54 -5.37 -0.11
CA VAL A 322 1.09 -5.58 -0.01
C VAL A 322 0.37 -4.24 0.24
N PHE A 323 0.67 -3.24 -0.59
CA PHE A 323 0.05 -1.91 -0.54
C PHE A 323 0.13 -1.21 0.83
N VAL A 324 1.17 -1.51 1.61
CA VAL A 324 1.53 -0.81 2.85
C VAL A 324 2.68 0.14 2.58
N VAL A 325 2.54 1.40 3.00
CA VAL A 325 3.51 2.46 2.77
C VAL A 325 4.01 3.00 4.11
N PRO A 326 5.33 3.02 4.38
CA PRO A 326 5.87 3.67 5.56
C PRO A 326 5.71 5.19 5.44
N LEU A 327 5.30 5.82 6.54
CA LEU A 327 5.13 7.27 6.67
C LEU A 327 6.37 7.97 7.21
N ASP A 328 7.28 7.23 7.83
CA ASP A 328 8.50 7.74 8.42
C ASP A 328 9.72 6.87 8.09
N GLY A 329 10.91 7.48 8.09
CA GLY A 329 12.16 6.76 7.83
C GLY A 329 12.52 5.75 8.93
N ARG A 330 11.87 5.85 10.10
CA ARG A 330 12.03 4.92 11.24
C ARG A 330 11.07 3.74 11.20
N ARG A 331 10.16 3.67 10.21
CA ARG A 331 9.22 2.57 10.03
C ARG A 331 8.36 2.28 11.27
N ARG A 332 7.92 3.34 11.94
CA ARG A 332 7.01 3.25 13.08
C ARG A 332 5.57 3.47 12.66
N TRP A 333 5.39 4.30 11.64
CA TRP A 333 4.09 4.65 11.12
C TRP A 333 3.96 4.17 9.69
N TYR A 334 2.82 3.56 9.41
CA TYR A 334 2.46 3.05 8.10
C TYR A 334 1.08 3.56 7.72
N ARG A 335 0.76 3.47 6.44
CA ARG A 335 -0.62 3.60 5.94
C ARG A 335 -0.87 2.54 4.88
N TYR A 336 -2.13 2.16 4.72
CA TYR A 336 -2.56 1.49 3.50
C TYR A 336 -2.61 2.47 2.34
N HIS A 337 -2.43 1.95 1.13
CA HIS A 337 -2.79 2.66 -0.08
C HIS A 337 -4.30 2.99 -0.09
N ALA A 338 -4.70 4.17 -0.54
CA ALA A 338 -6.07 4.67 -0.37
C ALA A 338 -7.16 3.70 -0.85
N LEU A 339 -7.09 3.25 -2.11
CA LEU A 339 -8.03 2.26 -2.67
C LEU A 339 -8.01 0.91 -1.95
N PHE A 340 -6.85 0.48 -1.46
CA PHE A 340 -6.74 -0.77 -0.72
C PHE A 340 -7.41 -0.66 0.66
N ALA A 341 -7.22 0.47 1.35
CA ALA A 341 -7.89 0.74 2.62
C ALA A 341 -9.42 0.76 2.45
N GLU A 342 -9.92 1.40 1.38
CA GLU A 342 -11.35 1.41 1.02
C GLU A 342 -11.86 -0.01 0.75
N ALA A 343 -11.08 -0.82 0.01
CA ALA A 343 -11.43 -2.21 -0.26
C ALA A 343 -11.53 -3.09 0.98
N LEU A 344 -10.56 -2.96 1.87
CA LEU A 344 -10.53 -3.71 3.11
C LEU A 344 -11.68 -3.30 4.04
N ARG A 345 -12.03 -2.01 4.12
CA ARG A 345 -13.17 -1.54 4.94
C ARG A 345 -14.50 -2.07 4.45
N LEU A 346 -14.78 -1.96 3.14
CA LEU A 346 -16.02 -2.50 2.57
C LEU A 346 -16.10 -4.02 2.74
N ARG A 347 -14.98 -4.73 2.61
CA ARG A 347 -14.94 -6.17 2.85
C ARG A 347 -15.16 -6.51 4.33
N LEU A 348 -14.56 -5.75 5.25
CA LEU A 348 -14.74 -5.90 6.69
C LEU A 348 -16.21 -5.71 7.07
N GLU A 349 -16.89 -4.69 6.55
CA GLU A 349 -18.32 -4.46 6.79
C GLU A 349 -19.19 -5.63 6.29
N GLN A 350 -18.84 -6.21 5.15
CA GLN A 350 -19.57 -7.37 4.59
C GLN A 350 -19.35 -8.67 5.36
N THR A 351 -18.15 -8.90 5.91
CA THR A 351 -17.78 -10.18 6.53
C THR A 351 -17.83 -10.18 8.06
N GLU A 352 -17.47 -9.05 8.69
CA GLU A 352 -17.31 -8.90 10.14
C GLU A 352 -17.96 -7.58 10.63
N GLY A 353 -19.11 -7.18 10.07
CA GLY A 353 -19.77 -5.92 10.40
C GLY A 353 -20.04 -5.70 11.90
N GLU A 354 -20.34 -6.77 12.64
CA GLU A 354 -20.54 -6.72 14.10
C GLU A 354 -19.26 -6.33 14.87
N ALA A 355 -18.08 -6.66 14.34
CA ALA A 355 -16.80 -6.37 14.98
C ALA A 355 -16.36 -4.90 14.78
N VAL A 356 -16.87 -4.22 13.76
CA VAL A 356 -16.43 -2.87 13.36
C VAL A 356 -16.57 -1.86 14.50
N SER A 357 -17.69 -1.87 15.22
CA SER A 357 -17.90 -0.96 16.37
C SER A 357 -16.87 -1.21 17.47
N THR A 358 -16.63 -2.48 17.82
CA THR A 358 -15.64 -2.87 18.85
C THR A 358 -14.22 -2.43 18.46
N LEU A 359 -13.84 -2.59 17.19
CA LEU A 359 -12.55 -2.14 16.68
C LEU A 359 -12.41 -0.61 16.80
N HIS A 360 -13.44 0.15 16.43
CA HIS A 360 -13.44 1.60 16.61
C HIS A 360 -13.35 2.02 18.09
N GLN A 361 -14.00 1.31 19.01
CA GLN A 361 -13.89 1.59 20.45
C GLN A 361 -12.45 1.41 20.95
N ARG A 362 -11.80 0.28 20.59
CA ARG A 362 -10.41 0.01 20.97
C ARG A 362 -9.44 1.04 20.41
N ALA A 363 -9.61 1.42 19.14
CA ALA A 363 -8.82 2.49 18.52
C ALA A 363 -9.02 3.83 19.27
N SER A 364 -10.27 4.17 19.63
CA SER A 364 -10.57 5.38 20.40
C SER A 364 -9.89 5.40 21.77
N HIS A 365 -9.87 4.26 22.47
CA HIS A 365 -9.14 4.11 23.73
C HIS A 365 -7.65 4.35 23.58
N TRP A 366 -7.02 3.65 22.64
CA TRP A 366 -5.59 3.78 22.42
C TRP A 366 -5.19 5.22 22.03
N PHE A 367 -5.92 5.85 21.11
CA PHE A 367 -5.62 7.22 20.70
C PHE A 367 -5.75 8.22 21.86
N ALA A 368 -6.75 8.06 22.74
CA ALA A 368 -6.93 8.91 23.90
C ALA A 368 -5.77 8.77 24.90
N GLU A 369 -5.30 7.55 25.16
CA GLU A 369 -4.16 7.27 26.05
C GLU A 369 -2.85 7.87 25.51
N GLN A 370 -2.69 7.91 24.20
CA GLN A 370 -1.53 8.52 23.54
C GLN A 370 -1.66 10.05 23.35
N GLY A 371 -2.78 10.65 23.78
CA GLY A 371 -3.04 12.09 23.67
C GLY A 371 -3.54 12.58 22.30
N PHE A 372 -3.87 11.67 21.38
CA PHE A 372 -4.45 11.98 20.07
C PHE A 372 -5.98 12.10 20.15
N LEU A 373 -6.46 13.18 20.78
CA LEU A 373 -7.89 13.36 21.06
C LEU A 373 -8.75 13.42 19.79
N ASN A 374 -8.26 14.04 18.71
CA ASN A 374 -9.03 14.20 17.47
C ASN A 374 -9.33 12.84 16.81
N GLU A 375 -8.32 11.98 16.73
CA GLU A 375 -8.47 10.61 16.26
C GLU A 375 -9.35 9.79 17.22
N ALA A 376 -9.16 9.94 18.53
CA ALA A 376 -9.96 9.24 19.53
C ALA A 376 -11.47 9.58 19.39
N THR A 377 -11.80 10.86 19.21
CA THR A 377 -13.17 11.34 19.02
C THR A 377 -13.77 10.80 17.73
N ARG A 378 -13.01 10.84 16.62
CA ARG A 378 -13.45 10.29 15.33
C ARG A 378 -13.81 8.81 15.44
N HIS A 379 -12.96 8.03 16.10
CA HIS A 379 -13.20 6.61 16.31
C HIS A 379 -14.38 6.35 17.27
N ALA A 380 -14.57 7.14 18.33
CA ALA A 380 -15.73 7.02 19.22
C ALA A 380 -17.06 7.28 18.48
N ILE A 381 -17.09 8.31 17.62
CA ILE A 381 -18.26 8.61 16.77
C ILE A 381 -18.52 7.47 15.80
N SER A 382 -17.49 6.94 15.13
CA SER A 382 -17.66 5.82 14.20
C SER A 382 -18.06 4.51 14.90
N ALA A 383 -17.71 4.33 16.18
CA ALA A 383 -18.20 3.21 16.99
C ALA A 383 -19.67 3.33 17.39
N GLY A 384 -20.27 4.53 17.29
CA GLY A 384 -21.56 4.84 17.92
C GLY A 384 -21.49 4.98 19.44
N ASP A 385 -20.29 5.13 20.02
CA ASP A 385 -20.07 5.34 21.46
C ASP A 385 -20.24 6.82 21.80
N TRP A 386 -21.50 7.26 21.82
CA TRP A 386 -21.86 8.67 22.05
C TRP A 386 -21.42 9.21 23.40
N PRO A 387 -21.54 8.47 24.52
CA PRO A 387 -21.04 8.93 25.81
C PRO A 387 -19.55 9.25 25.76
N ARG A 388 -18.74 8.35 25.20
CA ARG A 388 -17.29 8.54 25.08
C ARG A 388 -16.93 9.68 24.13
N ALA A 389 -17.56 9.74 22.96
CA ALA A 389 -17.33 10.82 22.00
C ALA A 389 -17.56 12.20 22.64
N ALA A 390 -18.64 12.31 23.42
CA ALA A 390 -18.98 13.52 24.14
C ALA A 390 -17.96 13.85 25.26
N ASP A 391 -17.47 12.86 26.01
CA ASP A 391 -16.43 13.09 27.03
C ASP A 391 -15.12 13.60 26.41
N LEU A 392 -14.70 13.01 25.28
CA LEU A 392 -13.50 13.41 24.55
C LEU A 392 -13.63 14.82 23.96
N ILE A 393 -14.79 15.18 23.40
CA ILE A 393 -15.05 16.54 22.89
C ILE A 393 -15.01 17.55 24.04
N GLU A 394 -15.59 17.24 25.21
CA GLU A 394 -15.53 18.14 26.36
C GLU A 394 -14.10 18.36 26.85
N GLN A 395 -13.27 17.32 26.83
CA GLN A 395 -11.85 17.39 27.19
C GLN A 395 -11.04 18.24 26.20
N GLU A 396 -11.27 18.07 24.90
CA GLU A 396 -10.61 18.85 23.83
C GLU A 396 -11.07 20.32 23.84
N SER A 397 -12.35 20.55 24.09
CA SER A 397 -12.98 21.88 24.03
C SER A 397 -12.44 22.91 25.03
N ALA A 398 -11.80 22.44 26.11
CA ALA A 398 -11.13 23.31 27.08
C ALA A 398 -9.97 24.11 26.45
N PHE A 399 -9.44 23.67 25.30
CA PHE A 399 -8.26 24.22 24.65
C PHE A 399 -8.50 24.83 23.25
N ILE A 400 -9.76 24.95 22.79
CA ILE A 400 -10.06 25.43 21.43
C ILE A 400 -10.03 26.97 21.37
N TRP A 401 -8.99 27.51 20.77
CA TRP A 401 -8.81 28.96 20.51
C TRP A 401 -8.71 29.31 19.00
N GLY A 402 -8.66 28.32 18.09
CA GLY A 402 -8.47 28.53 16.64
C GLY A 402 -9.72 28.34 15.76
N SER A 403 -9.77 29.06 14.62
CA SER A 403 -10.90 29.01 13.66
C SER A 403 -11.08 27.65 12.96
N ASN A 404 -9.99 26.94 12.68
CA ASN A 404 -10.04 25.66 11.95
C ASN A 404 -10.58 24.50 12.83
N GLU A 405 -10.31 24.55 14.13
CA GLU A 405 -10.79 23.58 15.13
C GLU A 405 -12.31 23.69 15.34
N HIS A 406 -12.88 24.89 15.20
CA HIS A 406 -14.34 25.11 15.29
C HIS A 406 -15.12 24.34 14.21
N ALA A 407 -14.60 24.27 12.98
CA ALA A 407 -15.25 23.54 11.90
C ALA A 407 -15.22 22.02 12.11
N LEU A 408 -14.11 21.49 12.64
CA LEU A 408 -13.94 20.07 12.94
C LEU A 408 -14.89 19.62 14.07
N VAL A 409 -14.89 20.35 15.18
CA VAL A 409 -15.78 20.05 16.32
C VAL A 409 -17.25 20.18 15.94
N ARG A 410 -17.61 21.16 15.10
CA ARG A 410 -18.97 21.27 14.59
C ARG A 410 -19.39 20.02 13.79
N ARG A 411 -18.54 19.54 12.88
CA ARG A 411 -18.81 18.31 12.11
C ARG A 411 -18.95 17.08 13.01
N TRP A 412 -18.22 17.01 14.11
CA TRP A 412 -18.38 15.93 15.08
C TRP A 412 -19.71 16.02 15.82
N LEU A 413 -20.06 17.20 16.33
CA LEU A 413 -21.32 17.44 17.03
C LEU A 413 -22.53 17.18 16.13
N GLU A 414 -22.47 17.54 14.85
CA GLU A 414 -23.53 17.25 13.87
C GLU A 414 -23.75 15.75 13.62
N ARG A 415 -22.78 14.88 13.98
CA ARG A 415 -22.89 13.42 13.86
C ARG A 415 -23.38 12.74 15.15
N ILE A 416 -23.41 13.44 16.29
CA ILE A 416 -23.86 12.91 17.57
C ILE A 416 -25.36 13.16 17.72
N PRO A 417 -26.15 12.21 18.26
CA PRO A 417 -27.57 12.44 18.56
C PRO A 417 -27.79 13.69 19.41
N VAL A 418 -28.74 14.53 19.00
CA VAL A 418 -29.00 15.83 19.64
C VAL A 418 -29.35 15.71 21.12
N GLU A 419 -29.97 14.60 21.52
CA GLU A 419 -30.33 14.28 22.89
C GLU A 419 -29.09 14.17 23.78
N VAL A 420 -28.02 13.54 23.28
CA VAL A 420 -26.74 13.39 24.00
C VAL A 420 -26.10 14.76 24.21
N ILE A 421 -26.10 15.61 23.17
CA ILE A 421 -25.57 16.97 23.25
C ILE A 421 -26.36 17.79 24.28
N ARG A 422 -27.69 17.77 24.19
CA ARG A 422 -28.59 18.53 25.09
C ARG A 422 -28.51 18.11 26.54
N SER A 423 -28.22 16.83 26.80
CA SER A 423 -28.03 16.32 28.17
C SER A 423 -26.76 16.85 28.85
N ARG A 424 -25.81 17.39 28.08
CA ARG A 424 -24.49 17.80 28.53
C ARG A 424 -24.28 19.30 28.38
N PRO A 425 -24.31 20.08 29.49
CA PRO A 425 -24.27 21.53 29.41
C PRO A 425 -22.99 22.08 28.77
N ARG A 426 -21.84 21.42 28.97
CA ARG A 426 -20.57 21.84 28.34
C ARG A 426 -20.65 21.67 26.83
N LEU A 427 -21.17 20.56 26.32
CA LEU A 427 -21.37 20.37 24.88
C LEU A 427 -22.33 21.37 24.25
N CYS A 428 -23.43 21.72 24.93
CA CYS A 428 -24.32 22.79 24.48
C CYS A 428 -23.59 24.12 24.30
N LEU A 429 -22.71 24.49 25.24
CA LEU A 429 -21.89 25.71 25.15
C LEU A 429 -20.85 25.61 24.03
N VAL A 430 -20.20 24.45 23.86
CA VAL A 430 -19.25 24.21 22.78
C VAL A 430 -19.94 24.33 21.42
N TYR A 431 -21.11 23.73 21.25
CA TYR A 431 -21.85 23.82 20.00
C TYR A 431 -22.28 25.26 19.70
N ALA A 432 -22.83 25.97 20.69
CA ALA A 432 -23.16 27.39 20.60
C ALA A 432 -21.93 28.24 20.19
N LYS A 433 -20.74 27.96 20.75
CA LYS A 433 -19.48 28.63 20.39
C LYS A 433 -19.10 28.34 18.93
N THR A 434 -19.20 27.09 18.47
CA THR A 434 -18.90 26.76 17.06
C THR A 434 -19.84 27.42 16.05
N LEU A 435 -21.08 27.72 16.48
CA LEU A 435 -22.09 28.39 15.66
C LEU A 435 -21.96 29.93 15.66
N PHE A 436 -21.32 30.50 16.67
CA PHE A 436 -21.22 31.96 16.87
C PHE A 436 -20.71 32.74 15.65
N MET A 437 -19.76 32.17 14.91
CA MET A 437 -19.13 32.83 13.75
C MET A 437 -19.83 32.56 12.42
N VAL A 438 -20.80 31.62 12.37
CA VAL A 438 -21.32 31.08 11.10
C VAL A 438 -22.85 31.01 11.01
N ALA A 439 -23.56 31.22 12.12
CA ALA A 439 -25.00 31.09 12.18
C ALA A 439 -25.64 32.31 12.87
N PRO A 440 -26.89 32.68 12.52
CA PRO A 440 -27.62 33.73 13.20
C PRO A 440 -27.83 33.42 14.69
N TYR A 441 -27.92 34.46 15.52
CA TYR A 441 -28.13 34.34 16.97
C TYR A 441 -29.37 33.49 17.35
N ALA A 442 -30.42 33.53 16.51
CA ALA A 442 -31.63 32.72 16.70
C ALA A 442 -31.35 31.21 16.74
N THR A 443 -30.33 30.72 16.03
CA THR A 443 -29.92 29.31 16.01
C THR A 443 -29.09 28.95 17.24
N ILE A 444 -28.46 29.92 17.89
CA ILE A 444 -27.57 29.76 19.06
C ILE A 444 -28.38 29.76 20.36
N GLN A 445 -29.40 30.61 20.45
CA GLN A 445 -30.19 30.83 21.67
C GLN A 445 -30.77 29.55 22.31
N PRO A 446 -31.30 28.57 21.54
CA PRO A 446 -31.81 27.33 22.11
C PRO A 446 -30.73 26.54 22.88
N TRP A 447 -29.52 26.46 22.34
CA TRP A 447 -28.39 25.73 22.94
C TRP A 447 -27.91 26.37 24.24
N LEU A 448 -27.88 27.70 24.31
CA LEU A 448 -27.56 28.41 25.55
C LEU A 448 -28.61 28.16 26.64
N ARG A 449 -29.90 28.13 26.27
CA ARG A 449 -30.99 27.82 27.21
C ARG A 449 -30.96 26.35 27.66
N ASP A 450 -30.60 25.43 26.78
CA ASP A 450 -30.45 24.00 27.11
C ASP A 450 -29.25 23.81 28.06
N ALA A 451 -28.12 24.53 27.83
CA ALA A 451 -26.99 24.55 28.76
C ALA A 451 -27.38 25.08 30.15
N GLU A 452 -28.09 26.20 30.22
CA GLU A 452 -28.55 26.79 31.48
C GLU A 452 -29.49 25.85 32.25
N ARG A 453 -30.42 25.20 31.54
CA ARG A 453 -31.33 24.20 32.13
C ARG A 453 -30.56 23.00 32.68
N ALA A 454 -29.62 22.46 31.92
CA ALA A 454 -28.84 21.31 32.34
C ALA A 454 -27.93 21.65 33.54
N LEU A 455 -27.29 22.82 33.58
CA LEU A 455 -26.49 23.29 34.72
C LEU A 455 -27.33 23.44 36.00
N ARG A 456 -28.55 24.00 35.88
CA ARG A 456 -29.49 24.12 37.01
C ARG A 456 -29.95 22.77 37.54
N ALA A 457 -30.17 21.79 36.65
CA ALA A 457 -30.54 20.44 37.06
C ALA A 457 -29.41 19.74 37.85
N MET A 458 -28.14 19.95 37.47
CA MET A 458 -26.97 19.38 38.15
C MET A 458 -26.72 20.00 39.54
N THR A 459 -26.98 21.31 39.69
CA THR A 459 -26.80 22.02 40.97
C THR A 459 -27.85 21.65 42.02
N VAL A 460 -29.06 21.25 41.60
CA VAL A 460 -30.13 20.81 42.51
C VAL A 460 -29.92 19.38 43.04
N GLN A 461 -29.12 18.54 42.37
CA GLN A 461 -28.86 17.14 42.75
C GLN A 461 -27.64 16.94 43.66
N THR A 462 -26.87 17.98 43.97
CA THR A 462 -25.73 17.89 44.90
C THR A 462 -26.21 18.39 46.27
N PRO A 463 -26.53 17.55 47.27
CA PRO A 463 -26.85 18.06 48.60
C PRO A 463 -25.59 18.69 49.19
N THR A 464 -25.62 20.01 49.34
CA THR A 464 -24.72 20.77 50.20
C THR A 464 -24.77 20.15 51.59
N ASN A 465 -23.76 19.35 51.91
CA ASN A 465 -23.49 18.95 53.29
C ASN A 465 -22.74 20.11 53.96
N GLU A 466 -23.46 21.23 54.18
CA GLU A 466 -23.01 22.34 55.02
C GLU A 466 -23.96 22.43 56.22
N THR A 467 -23.61 21.72 57.28
CA THR A 467 -23.97 22.10 58.65
C THR A 467 -22.69 22.49 59.36
N SER A 468 -22.33 23.77 59.28
CA SER A 468 -21.46 24.40 60.26
C SER A 468 -21.94 25.83 60.49
N ASP A 469 -22.68 25.93 61.58
CA ASP A 469 -23.17 27.10 62.29
C ASP A 469 -22.08 28.20 62.46
N PRO A 470 -22.30 29.45 61.99
CA PRO A 470 -21.36 30.54 62.23
C PRO A 470 -21.87 31.40 63.40
N GLY A 471 -21.50 31.06 64.64
CA GLY A 471 -21.88 31.93 65.75
C GLY A 471 -21.60 31.50 67.19
N ALA A 472 -20.37 31.18 67.56
CA ALA A 472 -19.88 31.42 68.93
C ALA A 472 -18.35 31.29 69.03
N LEU A 473 -17.65 32.42 69.14
CA LEU A 473 -16.24 32.51 69.54
C LEU A 473 -16.07 32.25 71.04
N PRO A 474 -15.01 31.56 71.49
CA PRO A 474 -14.46 31.73 72.83
C PRO A 474 -13.23 32.68 72.84
N PRO A 475 -12.95 33.32 73.97
CA PRO A 475 -12.05 34.47 74.08
C PRO A 475 -10.55 34.10 74.16
N SER A 476 -9.74 35.07 73.78
CA SER A 476 -8.28 35.13 73.86
C SER A 476 -7.70 35.14 75.29
N GLU A 477 -6.62 34.39 75.51
CA GLU A 477 -5.56 34.65 76.50
C GLU A 477 -4.22 34.40 75.75
N ARG A 478 -3.51 35.41 75.24
CA ARG A 478 -2.54 36.33 75.86
C ARG A 478 -1.46 35.68 76.73
N ALA A 479 -0.22 35.90 76.25
CA ALA A 479 1.07 35.91 76.95
C ALA A 479 1.66 34.50 77.21
N GLU A 480 2.71 34.07 76.51
CA GLU A 480 4.11 34.47 76.76
C GLU A 480 4.38 34.69 78.24
N TRP A 481 5.38 34.01 78.80
CA TRP A 481 6.49 34.60 79.56
C TRP A 481 7.52 33.51 79.85
N GLU A 482 8.72 33.70 79.30
CA GLU A 482 9.92 33.48 80.11
C GLU A 482 9.96 34.57 81.19
N ASN A 483 9.80 34.12 82.44
CA ASN A 483 10.29 34.64 83.74
C ASN A 483 9.24 34.64 84.84
#